data_AF-A0A821F1L6-F1
#
_entry.id   AF-A0A821F1L6-F1
#
_cell.length_a   1.000
_cell.length_b   1.000
_cell.length_c   1.000
_cell.angle_alpha   90.00
_cell.angle_beta   90.00
_cell.angle_gamma   90.00
#
_symmetry.space_group_name_H-M   'P 1'
#
loop_
_entity.id
_entity.type
_entity.pdbx_description
1 polymer ?
#
loop_
_entity_poly.entity_id
_entity_poly.type
_entity_poly.pdbx_seq_one_letter_code
_entity_poly.pdbx_strand_id
1 'polypeptide(L)'
;MIPEPIFKIEGAVQHYDWGGHHFIPSLMGIANERQQPFAESWYGGHSMHPSLLVDKQGRKWPLSELIKNNPVAYLGDSTEKQFPFLLKLLDVKNMLSIQAHPNKTQAQKGFSKENELHIPFNASNRNYKDANHKPEMMVALSDFWLLHGFKNESDLMATLRSHTELDEFVQHFQAGGYQQLLHYLMNLPMVAVEDILKPILPRLPRVDKNHYGYWMNNTSSSLRRHLPARGHVTQLPLWTKYRADGQQR
;
A
#
# COMPACT_ATOMS: atom_id res chain seq x y z
N MET A 1 12.57 32.27 16.46
CA MET A 1 14.03 31.98 16.49
C MET A 1 14.18 30.50 16.16
N ILE A 2 14.94 30.13 15.14
CA ILE A 2 15.22 28.71 14.83
C ILE A 2 16.29 28.29 15.86
N PRO A 3 15.94 27.54 16.91
CA PRO A 3 16.84 27.40 18.07
C PRO A 3 18.09 26.57 17.75
N GLU A 4 18.03 25.69 16.74
CA GLU A 4 19.10 24.77 16.34
C GLU A 4 19.06 24.51 14.83
N PRO A 5 20.19 24.31 14.14
CA PRO A 5 20.22 24.06 12.69
C PRO A 5 19.84 22.62 12.32
N ILE A 6 19.91 21.67 13.27
CA ILE A 6 19.64 20.24 13.06
C ILE A 6 18.89 19.72 14.28
N PHE A 7 17.75 19.05 14.03
CA PHE A 7 16.92 18.41 15.06
C PHE A 7 16.92 16.90 14.87
N LYS A 8 16.78 16.16 15.97
CA LYS A 8 16.34 14.76 15.88
C LYS A 8 14.87 14.76 15.46
N ILE A 9 14.49 13.89 14.53
CA ILE A 9 13.10 13.68 14.12
C ILE A 9 12.58 12.37 14.71
N GLU A 10 11.37 12.41 15.27
CA GLU A 10 10.62 11.22 15.68
C GLU A 10 9.42 11.05 14.75
N GLY A 11 9.35 9.89 14.09
CA GLY A 11 8.26 9.56 13.19
C GLY A 11 6.97 9.17 13.92
N ALA A 12 5.82 9.40 13.28
CA ALA A 12 4.54 8.96 13.80
C ALA A 12 4.29 7.49 13.42
N VAL A 13 4.31 6.60 14.41
CA VAL A 13 4.12 5.15 14.20
C VAL A 13 2.64 4.81 14.03
N GLN A 14 2.35 3.96 13.05
CA GLN A 14 1.02 3.40 12.79
C GLN A 14 1.02 1.91 13.10
N HIS A 15 0.16 1.49 14.03
CA HIS A 15 0.08 0.12 14.54
C HIS A 15 -0.99 -0.71 13.82
N TYR A 16 -0.98 -0.73 12.49
CA TYR A 16 -1.94 -1.53 11.72
C TYR A 16 -1.64 -3.03 11.81
N ASP A 17 -2.67 -3.87 11.85
CA ASP A 17 -2.56 -5.33 12.07
C ASP A 17 -1.71 -6.09 11.05
N TRP A 18 -1.52 -5.49 9.86
CA TRP A 18 -0.67 -6.08 8.82
C TRP A 18 0.84 -5.91 9.09
N GLY A 19 1.21 -5.11 10.09
CA GLY A 19 2.59 -4.75 10.41
C GLY A 19 3.43 -5.88 11.01
N GLY A 20 4.74 -5.78 10.79
CA GLY A 20 5.74 -6.58 11.51
C GLY A 20 5.92 -6.09 12.95
N HIS A 21 6.77 -6.76 13.72
CA HIS A 21 6.87 -6.55 15.18
C HIS A 21 8.30 -6.19 15.61
N HIS A 22 9.25 -6.23 14.68
CA HIS A 22 10.68 -6.22 14.99
C HIS A 22 11.44 -5.17 14.18
N PHE A 23 11.25 -5.07 12.85
CA PHE A 23 12.12 -4.26 12.00
C PHE A 23 12.08 -2.77 12.37
N ILE A 24 10.89 -2.16 12.40
CA ILE A 24 10.76 -0.75 12.77
C ILE A 24 11.19 -0.47 14.22
N PRO A 25 10.75 -1.24 15.25
CA PRO A 25 11.22 -1.06 16.62
C PRO A 25 12.74 -1.13 16.78
N SER A 26 13.38 -2.13 16.15
CA SER A 26 14.84 -2.28 16.19
C SER A 26 15.55 -1.12 15.52
N LEU A 27 15.06 -0.67 14.35
CA LEU A 27 15.62 0.49 13.66
C LEU A 27 15.51 1.79 14.49
N MET A 28 14.42 1.93 15.25
CA MET A 28 14.18 3.07 16.14
C MET A 28 14.90 2.95 17.49
N GLY A 29 15.51 1.81 17.80
CA GLY A 29 16.14 1.54 19.10
C GLY A 29 15.16 1.46 20.26
N ILE A 30 13.91 1.04 20.02
CA ILE A 30 12.86 0.91 21.04
C ILE A 30 12.51 -0.55 21.31
N ALA A 31 12.22 -0.87 22.56
CA ALA A 31 11.72 -2.19 22.95
C ALA A 31 10.24 -2.33 22.58
N ASN A 32 9.85 -3.49 22.03
CA ASN A 32 8.47 -3.85 21.73
C ASN A 32 8.02 -5.07 22.56
N GLU A 33 8.10 -4.94 23.88
CA GLU A 33 7.80 -6.04 24.83
C GLU A 33 6.38 -6.57 24.69
N ARG A 34 5.44 -5.69 24.35
CA ARG A 34 4.02 -6.02 24.17
C ARG A 34 3.70 -6.64 22.81
N GLN A 35 4.70 -6.84 21.94
CA GLN A 35 4.53 -7.41 20.60
C GLN A 35 3.43 -6.70 19.81
N GLN A 36 3.39 -5.37 19.86
CA GLN A 36 2.45 -4.60 19.06
C GLN A 36 2.90 -4.62 17.59
N PRO A 37 1.99 -4.59 16.61
CA PRO A 37 2.36 -4.45 15.22
C PRO A 37 2.89 -3.03 14.96
N PHE A 38 3.97 -2.92 14.20
CA PHE A 38 4.54 -1.68 13.68
C PHE A 38 4.44 -1.76 12.16
N ALA A 39 3.44 -1.10 11.59
CA ALA A 39 3.14 -1.23 10.17
C ALA A 39 3.83 -0.13 9.37
N GLU A 40 3.65 1.12 9.81
CA GLU A 40 4.27 2.30 9.20
C GLU A 40 4.94 3.18 10.25
N SER A 41 5.99 3.90 9.86
CA SER A 41 6.52 5.06 10.61
C SER A 41 6.65 6.26 9.68
N TRP A 42 5.95 7.34 10.02
CA TRP A 42 5.73 8.50 9.14
C TRP A 42 6.64 9.67 9.49
N TYR A 43 7.36 10.15 8.48
CA TYR A 43 8.29 11.27 8.55
C TYR A 43 7.83 12.40 7.62
N GLY A 44 7.32 13.48 8.20
CA GLY A 44 6.84 14.64 7.46
C GLY A 44 5.85 15.52 8.24
N GLY A 45 5.35 16.56 7.57
CA GLY A 45 4.42 17.55 8.13
C GLY A 45 2.94 17.15 8.04
N HIS A 46 2.60 15.85 8.08
CA HIS A 46 1.22 15.39 7.94
C HIS A 46 0.32 15.99 9.04
N SER A 47 -0.86 16.49 8.68
CA SER A 47 -1.71 17.27 9.61
C SER A 47 -2.20 16.48 10.82
N MET A 48 -2.59 15.21 10.63
CA MET A 48 -3.11 14.36 11.71
C MET A 48 -2.04 13.57 12.44
N HIS A 49 -0.90 13.33 11.79
CA HIS A 49 0.17 12.47 12.29
C HIS A 49 1.53 13.11 11.98
N PRO A 50 1.79 14.32 12.47
CA PRO A 50 3.04 15.02 12.19
C PRO A 50 4.19 14.32 12.88
N SER A 51 5.37 14.37 12.27
CA SER A 51 6.60 14.06 13.00
C SER A 51 6.89 15.10 14.07
N LEU A 52 7.61 14.69 15.09
CA LEU A 52 8.06 15.57 16.16
C LEU A 52 9.54 15.92 15.96
N LEU A 53 9.88 17.20 15.98
CA LEU A 53 11.26 17.65 16.11
C LEU A 53 11.62 17.73 17.58
N VAL A 54 12.74 17.09 17.95
CA VAL A 54 13.25 17.04 19.31
C VAL A 54 14.53 17.87 19.40
N ASP A 55 14.53 18.87 20.29
CA ASP A 55 15.71 19.69 20.55
C ASP A 55 16.68 19.02 21.54
N LYS A 56 17.84 19.62 21.75
CA LYS A 56 18.84 19.12 22.72
C LYS A 56 18.34 19.05 24.18
N GLN A 57 17.30 19.79 24.54
CA GLN A 57 16.69 19.74 25.86
C GLN A 57 15.57 18.67 25.93
N GLY A 58 15.31 17.94 24.84
CA GLY A 58 14.28 16.91 24.75
C GLY A 58 12.88 17.45 24.52
N ARG A 59 12.70 18.75 24.30
CA ARG A 59 11.39 19.34 23.99
C ARG A 59 10.98 18.95 22.59
N LYS A 60 9.69 18.63 22.42
CA LYS A 60 9.14 18.09 21.18
C LYS A 60 8.16 19.09 20.57
N TRP A 61 8.29 19.29 19.26
CA TRP A 61 7.47 20.23 18.50
C TRP A 61 6.92 19.55 17.23
N PRO A 62 5.60 19.60 16.98
CA PRO A 62 5.04 19.07 15.75
C PRO A 62 5.58 19.82 14.53
N LEU A 63 6.14 19.08 13.55
CA LEU A 63 6.69 19.67 12.33
C LEU A 63 5.64 20.46 11.54
N SER A 64 4.39 20.00 11.54
CA SER A 64 3.27 20.70 10.90
C SER A 64 3.01 22.09 11.50
N GLU A 65 3.09 22.24 12.83
CA GLU A 65 2.89 23.53 13.52
C GLU A 65 4.06 24.48 13.28
N LEU A 66 5.29 23.96 13.29
CA LEU A 66 6.49 24.74 13.00
C LEU A 66 6.46 25.31 11.58
N ILE A 67 6.12 24.48 10.59
CA ILE A 67 5.94 24.91 9.19
C ILE A 67 4.82 25.95 9.09
N LYS A 68 3.67 25.73 9.76
CA LYS A 68 2.54 26.67 9.74
C LYS A 68 2.94 28.05 10.29
N ASN A 69 3.75 28.08 11.36
CA ASN A 69 4.14 29.31 12.04
C ASN A 69 5.29 30.05 11.34
N ASN A 70 6.17 29.34 10.62
CA ASN A 70 7.28 29.96 9.90
C ASN A 70 7.68 29.15 8.64
N PRO A 71 6.86 29.15 7.58
CA PRO A 71 7.06 28.28 6.43
C PRO A 71 8.39 28.54 5.72
N VAL A 72 8.81 29.81 5.60
CA VAL A 72 10.07 30.18 4.93
C VAL A 72 11.29 29.57 5.63
N ALA A 73 11.26 29.50 6.97
CA ALA A 73 12.36 28.90 7.74
C ALA A 73 12.53 27.38 7.52
N TYR A 74 11.44 26.66 7.25
CA TYR A 74 11.45 25.19 7.18
C TYR A 74 11.32 24.64 5.76
N LEU A 75 10.75 25.41 4.83
CA LEU A 75 10.51 25.03 3.44
C LEU A 75 11.33 25.88 2.44
N GLY A 76 12.03 26.91 2.92
CA GLY A 76 12.66 27.91 2.06
C GLY A 76 11.63 28.77 1.32
N ASP A 77 12.04 29.38 0.21
CA ASP A 77 11.18 30.24 -0.63
C ASP A 77 10.16 29.47 -1.48
N SER A 78 9.77 28.27 -1.03
CA SER A 78 8.76 27.46 -1.71
C SER A 78 7.40 28.16 -1.68
N THR A 79 6.68 28.10 -2.81
CA THR A 79 5.28 28.53 -2.88
C THR A 79 4.35 27.57 -2.13
N GLU A 80 4.81 26.35 -1.84
CA GLU A 80 4.07 25.36 -1.08
C GLU A 80 4.09 25.71 0.41
N LYS A 81 2.90 25.76 1.03
CA LYS A 81 2.74 26.03 2.47
C LYS A 81 2.68 24.75 3.31
N GLN A 82 3.01 23.61 2.70
CA GLN A 82 2.99 22.29 3.31
C GLN A 82 4.28 21.55 2.97
N PHE A 83 4.65 20.61 3.84
CA PHE A 83 5.81 19.76 3.58
C PHE A 83 5.55 18.90 2.33
N PRO A 84 6.44 18.89 1.32
CA PRO A 84 6.09 18.46 -0.04
C PRO A 84 6.01 16.94 -0.23
N PHE A 85 6.46 16.14 0.74
CA PHE A 85 6.39 14.69 0.69
C PHE A 85 6.09 14.08 2.06
N LEU A 86 5.68 12.82 2.08
CA LEU A 86 5.59 12.02 3.30
C LEU A 86 6.51 10.82 3.14
N LEU A 87 7.60 10.79 3.90
CA LEU A 87 8.47 9.62 3.94
C LEU A 87 7.85 8.59 4.87
N LYS A 88 7.82 7.33 4.46
CA LYS A 88 7.32 6.23 5.27
C LYS A 88 8.32 5.09 5.31
N LEU A 89 8.50 4.50 6.48
CA LEU A 89 9.08 3.17 6.65
C LEU A 89 7.93 2.18 6.81
N LEU A 90 7.94 1.10 6.02
CA LEU A 90 6.91 0.06 6.07
C LEU A 90 7.55 -1.27 6.50
N ASP A 91 6.95 -1.97 7.46
CA ASP A 91 7.28 -3.35 7.83
C ASP A 91 6.07 -4.24 7.54
N VAL A 92 6.05 -4.82 6.35
CA VAL A 92 4.89 -5.51 5.78
C VAL A 92 4.95 -7.02 6.12
N LYS A 93 4.27 -7.42 7.20
CA LYS A 93 4.15 -8.84 7.60
C LYS A 93 3.04 -9.56 6.84
N ASN A 94 1.91 -8.89 6.63
CA ASN A 94 0.77 -9.41 5.88
C ASN A 94 0.58 -8.64 4.57
N MET A 95 0.09 -9.33 3.54
CA MET A 95 -0.12 -8.73 2.22
C MET A 95 -1.14 -7.58 2.29
N LEU A 96 -0.81 -6.47 1.63
CA LEU A 96 -1.68 -5.30 1.53
C LEU A 96 -2.71 -5.47 0.41
N SER A 97 -3.75 -4.64 0.43
CA SER A 97 -4.72 -4.56 -0.67
C SER A 97 -4.05 -4.08 -1.95
N ILE A 98 -4.56 -4.52 -3.11
CA ILE A 98 -4.22 -3.86 -4.39
C ILE A 98 -4.74 -2.43 -4.34
N GLN A 99 -3.89 -1.50 -4.78
CA GLN A 99 -4.19 -0.09 -4.82
C GLN A 99 -3.99 0.44 -6.24
N ALA A 100 -4.79 1.44 -6.59
CA ALA A 100 -4.60 2.24 -7.79
C ALA A 100 -4.75 3.71 -7.39
N HIS A 101 -3.78 4.53 -7.78
CA HIS A 101 -3.85 5.97 -7.54
C HIS A 101 -4.49 6.66 -8.75
N PRO A 102 -5.51 7.50 -8.55
CA PRO A 102 -6.08 8.29 -9.63
C PRO A 102 -5.04 9.29 -10.14
N ASN A 103 -5.12 9.61 -11.44
CA ASN A 103 -4.40 10.78 -11.95
C ASN A 103 -5.00 12.07 -11.37
N LYS A 104 -4.32 13.20 -11.57
CA LYS A 104 -4.72 14.49 -10.98
C LYS A 104 -6.17 14.89 -11.34
N THR A 105 -6.55 14.72 -12.60
CA THR A 105 -7.91 15.03 -13.07
C THR A 105 -8.97 14.15 -12.42
N GLN A 106 -8.69 12.85 -12.27
CA GLN A 106 -9.58 11.91 -11.58
C GLN A 106 -9.69 12.23 -10.09
N ALA A 107 -8.57 12.56 -9.43
CA ALA A 107 -8.53 12.93 -8.02
C ALA A 107 -9.39 14.17 -7.74
N GLN A 108 -9.27 15.22 -8.57
CA GLN A 108 -10.09 16.43 -8.49
C GLN A 108 -11.59 16.12 -8.61
N LYS A 109 -11.97 15.36 -9.64
CA LYS A 109 -13.38 14.99 -9.88
C LYS A 109 -13.94 14.15 -8.72
N GLY A 110 -13.19 13.16 -8.25
CA GLY A 110 -13.59 12.29 -7.15
C GLY A 110 -13.72 13.04 -5.83
N PHE A 111 -12.76 13.91 -5.51
CA PHE A 111 -12.77 14.73 -4.31
C PHE A 111 -13.98 15.68 -4.28
N SER A 112 -14.25 16.39 -5.37
CA SER A 112 -15.42 17.28 -5.48
C SER A 112 -16.73 16.50 -5.32
N LYS A 113 -16.87 15.37 -6.03
CA LYS A 113 -18.07 14.52 -5.96
C LYS A 113 -18.34 14.00 -4.54
N GLU A 114 -17.31 13.51 -3.83
CA GLU A 114 -17.50 13.02 -2.46
C GLU A 114 -17.82 14.15 -1.47
N ASN A 115 -17.33 15.38 -1.71
CA ASN A 115 -17.70 16.56 -0.92
C ASN A 115 -19.14 17.01 -1.16
N GLU A 116 -19.60 17.03 -2.41
CA GLU A 116 -20.99 17.34 -2.76
C GLU A 116 -21.98 16.34 -2.13
N LEU A 117 -21.57 15.07 -2.02
CA LEU A 117 -22.32 14.03 -1.31
C LEU A 117 -22.17 14.10 0.22
N HIS A 118 -21.42 15.07 0.75
CA HIS A 118 -21.17 15.28 2.17
C HIS A 118 -20.63 14.03 2.89
N ILE A 119 -19.85 13.20 2.19
CA ILE A 119 -19.22 12.02 2.79
C ILE A 119 -18.16 12.50 3.80
N PRO A 120 -18.27 12.16 5.10
CA PRO A 120 -17.32 12.60 6.10
C PRO A 120 -15.88 12.18 5.76
N PHE A 121 -14.90 13.02 6.12
CA PHE A 121 -13.49 12.79 5.78
C PHE A 121 -12.93 11.48 6.34
N ASN A 122 -13.44 11.06 7.50
CA ASN A 122 -13.06 9.83 8.20
C ASN A 122 -14.00 8.64 7.91
N ALA A 123 -14.98 8.80 7.01
CA ALA A 123 -15.90 7.72 6.67
C ALA A 123 -15.15 6.59 5.95
N SER A 124 -15.52 5.34 6.24
CA SER A 124 -14.89 4.15 5.65
C SER A 124 -15.07 4.05 4.13
N ASN A 125 -16.07 4.74 3.58
CA ASN A 125 -16.35 4.81 2.14
C ASN A 125 -15.78 6.06 1.44
N ARG A 126 -14.96 6.88 2.12
CA ARG A 126 -14.29 8.05 1.55
C ARG A 126 -13.00 7.64 0.84
N ASN A 127 -12.99 7.67 -0.50
CA ASN A 127 -11.82 7.26 -1.30
C ASN A 127 -10.91 8.43 -1.65
N TYR A 128 -11.48 9.62 -1.88
CA TYR A 128 -10.76 10.82 -2.29
C TYR A 128 -10.63 11.76 -1.10
N LYS A 129 -9.45 11.71 -0.45
CA LYS A 129 -9.11 12.55 0.72
C LYS A 129 -8.49 13.89 0.32
N ASP A 130 -8.06 14.03 -0.92
CA ASP A 130 -7.53 15.27 -1.48
C ASP A 130 -7.72 15.27 -3.00
N ALA A 131 -7.49 16.43 -3.61
CA ALA A 131 -7.62 16.65 -5.05
C ALA A 131 -6.30 16.43 -5.82
N ASN A 132 -5.30 15.77 -5.22
CA ASN A 132 -3.98 15.62 -5.82
C ASN A 132 -3.72 14.18 -6.29
N HIS A 133 -2.84 14.07 -7.29
CA HIS A 133 -2.22 12.79 -7.62
C HIS A 133 -1.18 12.41 -6.56
N LYS A 134 -0.98 11.11 -6.37
CA LYS A 134 -0.03 10.56 -5.38
C LYS A 134 1.04 9.74 -6.10
N PRO A 135 2.08 10.40 -6.66
CA PRO A 135 3.24 9.67 -7.12
C PRO A 135 3.94 9.06 -5.91
N GLU A 136 4.24 7.76 -5.99
CA GLU A 136 4.92 7.02 -4.92
C GLU A 136 6.23 6.43 -5.45
N MET A 137 7.26 6.42 -4.59
CA MET A 137 8.53 5.77 -4.86
C MET A 137 8.83 4.84 -3.68
N MET A 138 9.22 3.61 -3.99
CA MET A 138 9.53 2.59 -3.00
C MET A 138 11.00 2.19 -3.11
N VAL A 139 11.66 2.07 -1.96
CA VAL A 139 13.02 1.53 -1.85
C VAL A 139 12.99 0.35 -0.89
N ALA A 140 13.42 -0.81 -1.37
CA ALA A 140 13.46 -2.01 -0.55
C ALA A 140 14.66 -1.95 0.41
N LEU A 141 14.39 -2.05 1.72
CA LEU A 141 15.42 -2.13 2.77
C LEU A 141 15.79 -3.58 3.14
N SER A 142 15.01 -4.53 2.63
CA SER A 142 15.19 -5.97 2.75
C SER A 142 14.50 -6.64 1.56
N ASP A 143 14.57 -7.97 1.47
CA ASP A 143 13.85 -8.72 0.45
C ASP A 143 12.36 -8.37 0.44
N PHE A 144 11.88 -7.84 -0.69
CA PHE A 144 10.52 -7.32 -0.80
C PHE A 144 9.82 -7.84 -2.05
N TRP A 145 8.53 -8.20 -1.88
CA TRP A 145 7.66 -8.62 -2.98
C TRP A 145 6.64 -7.53 -3.28
N LEU A 146 6.52 -7.17 -4.56
CA LEU A 146 5.57 -6.16 -5.04
C LEU A 146 4.78 -6.70 -6.23
N LEU A 147 3.48 -6.39 -6.25
CA LEU A 147 2.65 -6.44 -7.45
C LEU A 147 2.67 -5.05 -8.09
N HIS A 148 3.10 -4.95 -9.33
CA HIS A 148 3.15 -3.67 -10.04
C HIS A 148 2.78 -3.85 -11.51
N GLY A 149 1.77 -3.11 -11.96
CA GLY A 149 1.30 -3.17 -13.34
C GLY A 149 0.70 -4.52 -13.74
N PHE A 150 0.10 -4.54 -14.92
CA PHE A 150 -0.38 -5.78 -15.52
C PHE A 150 0.76 -6.53 -16.19
N LYS A 151 0.62 -7.85 -16.29
CA LYS A 151 1.44 -8.66 -17.20
C LYS A 151 1.20 -8.21 -18.64
N ASN A 152 2.20 -8.35 -19.52
CA ASN A 152 1.97 -8.22 -20.96
C ASN A 152 0.98 -9.28 -21.45
N GLU A 153 0.38 -9.05 -22.61
CA GLU A 153 -0.74 -9.86 -23.11
C GLU A 153 -0.37 -11.34 -23.28
N SER A 154 0.82 -11.63 -23.82
CA SER A 154 1.28 -13.02 -24.01
C SER A 154 1.43 -13.76 -22.69
N ASP A 155 2.05 -13.14 -21.70
CA ASP A 155 2.25 -13.76 -20.38
C ASP A 155 0.94 -13.93 -19.64
N LEU A 156 0.04 -12.95 -19.75
CA LEU A 156 -1.30 -13.04 -19.19
C LEU A 156 -2.07 -14.20 -19.83
N MET A 157 -2.09 -14.29 -21.16
CA MET A 157 -2.80 -15.34 -21.88
C MET A 157 -2.24 -16.73 -21.61
N ALA A 158 -0.91 -16.88 -21.56
CA ALA A 158 -0.28 -18.14 -21.18
C ALA A 158 -0.69 -18.57 -19.76
N THR A 159 -0.77 -17.59 -18.85
CA THR A 159 -1.21 -17.83 -17.49
C THR A 159 -2.68 -18.24 -17.42
N LEU A 160 -3.59 -17.52 -18.08
CA LEU A 160 -5.01 -17.86 -18.10
C LEU A 160 -5.24 -19.26 -18.70
N ARG A 161 -4.57 -19.59 -19.81
CA ARG A 161 -4.70 -20.90 -20.48
C ARG A 161 -4.06 -22.06 -19.72
N SER A 162 -3.28 -21.80 -18.68
CA SER A 162 -2.65 -22.87 -17.88
C SER A 162 -3.64 -23.61 -16.98
N HIS A 163 -4.86 -23.07 -16.78
CA HIS A 163 -5.91 -23.67 -15.95
C HIS A 163 -7.25 -23.50 -16.67
N THR A 164 -7.94 -24.61 -16.94
CA THR A 164 -9.24 -24.60 -17.62
C THR A 164 -10.31 -23.84 -16.83
N GLU A 165 -10.18 -23.75 -15.50
CA GLU A 165 -11.08 -22.95 -14.67
C GLU A 165 -10.98 -21.44 -14.93
N LEU A 166 -9.96 -21.00 -15.66
CA LEU A 166 -9.77 -19.61 -16.04
C LEU A 166 -10.23 -19.30 -17.48
N ASP A 167 -10.83 -20.25 -18.19
CA ASP A 167 -11.21 -20.09 -19.61
C ASP A 167 -12.18 -18.92 -19.85
N GLU A 168 -13.08 -18.64 -18.90
CA GLU A 168 -13.99 -17.49 -19.01
C GLU A 168 -13.25 -16.15 -18.98
N PHE A 169 -12.15 -16.05 -18.22
CA PHE A 169 -11.30 -14.86 -18.22
C PHE A 169 -10.59 -14.67 -19.56
N VAL A 170 -10.26 -15.76 -20.27
CA VAL A 170 -9.71 -15.68 -21.63
C VAL A 170 -10.71 -15.01 -22.57
N GLN A 171 -11.99 -15.40 -22.49
CA GLN A 171 -13.05 -14.82 -23.32
C GLN A 171 -13.23 -13.33 -23.04
N HIS A 172 -13.28 -12.93 -21.76
CA HIS A 172 -13.39 -11.52 -21.38
C HIS A 172 -12.18 -10.69 -21.79
N PHE A 173 -10.97 -11.25 -21.68
CA PHE A 173 -9.76 -10.57 -22.13
C PHE A 173 -9.75 -10.40 -23.65
N GLN A 174 -10.14 -11.42 -24.42
CA GLN A 174 -10.22 -11.31 -25.89
C GLN A 174 -11.30 -10.33 -26.35
N ALA A 175 -12.39 -10.19 -25.59
CA ALA A 175 -13.49 -9.29 -25.94
C ALA A 175 -13.18 -7.80 -25.72
N GLY A 176 -12.37 -7.45 -24.71
CA GLY A 176 -12.15 -6.04 -24.36
C GLY A 176 -10.89 -5.75 -23.55
N GLY A 177 -9.89 -6.62 -23.63
CA GLY A 177 -8.59 -6.47 -23.00
C GLY A 177 -8.64 -6.40 -21.47
N TYR A 178 -7.66 -5.71 -20.89
CA TYR A 178 -7.51 -5.58 -19.44
C TYR A 178 -8.72 -4.95 -18.76
N GLN A 179 -9.36 -3.96 -19.39
CA GLN A 179 -10.49 -3.25 -18.80
C GLN A 179 -11.69 -4.18 -18.64
N GLN A 180 -12.05 -4.91 -19.69
CA GLN A 180 -13.17 -5.85 -19.65
C GLN A 180 -12.90 -6.99 -18.67
N LEU A 181 -11.68 -7.54 -18.70
CA LEU A 181 -11.26 -8.59 -17.77
C LEU A 181 -11.34 -8.14 -16.32
N LEU A 182 -10.79 -6.96 -16.00
CA LEU A 182 -10.79 -6.43 -14.64
C LEU A 182 -12.21 -6.09 -14.18
N HIS A 183 -13.02 -5.50 -15.06
CA HIS A 183 -14.41 -5.21 -14.74
C HIS A 183 -15.19 -6.49 -14.42
N TYR A 184 -15.04 -7.54 -15.22
CA TYR A 184 -15.65 -8.83 -14.94
C TYR A 184 -15.22 -9.36 -13.57
N LEU A 185 -13.90 -9.44 -13.36
CA LEU A 185 -13.33 -9.97 -12.14
C LEU A 185 -13.77 -9.21 -10.88
N MET A 186 -13.79 -7.88 -10.92
CA MET A 186 -14.15 -7.06 -9.75
C MET A 186 -15.64 -7.13 -9.41
N ASN A 187 -16.49 -7.63 -10.32
CA ASN A 187 -17.92 -7.81 -10.12
C ASN A 187 -18.34 -9.28 -9.92
N LEU A 188 -17.40 -10.22 -9.92
CA LEU A 188 -17.69 -11.62 -9.66
C LEU A 188 -18.27 -11.81 -8.25
N PRO A 189 -19.39 -12.54 -8.09
CA PRO A 189 -19.87 -12.96 -6.79
C PRO A 189 -18.81 -13.82 -6.08
N MET A 190 -18.73 -13.70 -4.76
CA MET A 190 -17.73 -14.42 -3.98
C MET A 190 -17.78 -15.93 -4.15
N VAL A 191 -18.99 -16.50 -4.26
CA VAL A 191 -19.17 -17.93 -4.51
C VAL A 191 -18.50 -18.35 -5.82
N ALA A 192 -18.64 -17.55 -6.89
CA ALA A 192 -18.01 -17.86 -8.17
C ALA A 192 -16.47 -17.79 -8.08
N VAL A 193 -15.92 -16.81 -7.35
CA VAL A 193 -14.48 -16.72 -7.11
C VAL A 193 -13.97 -17.95 -6.36
N GLU A 194 -14.69 -18.40 -5.34
CA GLU A 194 -14.34 -19.61 -4.59
C GLU A 194 -14.40 -20.87 -5.46
N ASP A 195 -15.45 -21.02 -6.26
CA ASP A 195 -15.62 -22.16 -7.17
C ASP A 195 -14.50 -22.25 -8.21
N ILE A 196 -14.01 -21.10 -8.71
CA ILE A 196 -12.86 -21.02 -9.62
C ILE A 196 -11.57 -21.40 -8.90
N LEU A 197 -11.33 -20.86 -7.70
CA LEU A 197 -10.04 -21.03 -7.01
C LEU A 197 -9.89 -22.39 -6.33
N LYS A 198 -10.97 -22.95 -5.77
CA LYS A 198 -10.97 -24.20 -4.99
C LYS A 198 -10.31 -25.39 -5.72
N PRO A 199 -10.53 -25.65 -7.02
CA PRO A 199 -9.82 -26.72 -7.74
C PRO A 199 -8.38 -26.33 -8.13
N ILE A 200 -8.04 -25.05 -8.25
CA ILE A 200 -6.69 -24.58 -8.58
C ILE A 200 -5.75 -24.71 -7.38
N LEU A 201 -6.20 -24.28 -6.20
CA LEU A 201 -5.36 -24.15 -5.00
C LEU A 201 -4.58 -25.43 -4.62
N PRO A 202 -5.15 -26.65 -4.66
CA PRO A 202 -4.40 -27.88 -4.34
C PRO A 202 -3.32 -28.25 -5.36
N ARG A 203 -3.43 -27.76 -6.61
CA ARG A 203 -2.47 -28.02 -7.70
C ARG A 203 -1.30 -27.04 -7.68
N LEU A 204 -1.39 -25.94 -6.93
CA LEU A 204 -0.30 -24.98 -6.82
C LEU A 204 0.91 -25.62 -6.09
N PRO A 205 2.14 -25.43 -6.59
CA PRO A 205 3.32 -26.00 -5.97
C PRO A 205 3.50 -25.41 -4.57
N ARG A 206 3.79 -26.25 -3.58
CA ARG A 206 4.23 -25.77 -2.27
C ARG A 206 5.65 -25.26 -2.40
N VAL A 207 5.80 -23.95 -2.25
CA VAL A 207 7.06 -23.24 -2.40
C VAL A 207 7.38 -22.47 -1.12
N ASP A 208 8.65 -22.22 -0.83
CA ASP A 208 9.06 -21.46 0.35
C ASP A 208 8.84 -19.95 0.18
N LYS A 209 8.96 -19.18 1.28
CA LYS A 209 8.70 -17.73 1.33
C LYS A 209 9.54 -16.87 0.37
N ASN A 210 10.65 -17.41 -0.13
CA ASN A 210 11.54 -16.76 -1.09
C ASN A 210 11.09 -17.01 -2.54
N HIS A 211 10.00 -17.76 -2.75
CA HIS A 211 9.35 -17.94 -4.04
C HIS A 211 8.02 -17.19 -4.07
N TYR A 212 7.75 -16.44 -5.14
CA TYR A 212 6.54 -15.63 -5.27
C TYR A 212 5.23 -16.42 -5.10
N GLY A 213 5.26 -17.71 -5.46
CA GLY A 213 4.13 -18.63 -5.28
C GLY A 213 3.72 -18.86 -3.83
N TYR A 214 4.61 -18.59 -2.87
CA TYR A 214 4.33 -18.75 -1.44
C TYR A 214 3.24 -17.78 -1.02
N TRP A 215 3.32 -16.53 -1.45
CA TRP A 215 2.34 -15.52 -1.09
C TRP A 215 0.96 -15.84 -1.69
N MET A 216 0.88 -16.45 -2.88
CA MET A 216 -0.39 -16.98 -3.43
C MET A 216 -0.96 -18.13 -2.57
N ASN A 217 -0.09 -19.03 -2.10
CA ASN A 217 -0.49 -20.18 -1.28
C ASN A 217 -0.83 -19.82 0.17
N ASN A 218 -0.22 -18.77 0.71
CA ASN A 218 -0.41 -18.39 2.12
C ASN A 218 -1.54 -17.39 2.31
N THR A 219 -1.85 -16.56 1.31
CA THR A 219 -3.08 -15.75 1.35
C THR A 219 -4.32 -16.63 1.29
N SER A 220 -4.30 -17.75 0.56
CA SER A 220 -5.39 -18.75 0.61
C SER A 220 -5.52 -19.44 1.97
N SER A 221 -4.45 -19.49 2.77
CA SER A 221 -4.45 -20.05 4.12
C SER A 221 -4.89 -19.05 5.20
N SER A 222 -4.62 -17.75 5.01
CA SER A 222 -5.18 -16.65 5.83
C SER A 222 -6.69 -16.48 5.62
N LEU A 223 -7.16 -16.69 4.39
CA LEU A 223 -8.58 -16.71 4.03
C LEU A 223 -9.38 -17.82 4.70
N ARG A 224 -8.75 -18.94 5.09
CA ARG A 224 -9.43 -19.97 5.91
C ARG A 224 -9.81 -19.50 7.30
N ARG A 225 -9.27 -18.36 7.75
CA ARG A 225 -9.38 -17.95 9.14
C ARG A 225 -10.09 -16.60 9.35
N HIS A 226 -9.79 -15.50 8.64
CA HIS A 226 -10.26 -14.18 9.14
C HIS A 226 -10.44 -13.00 8.14
N LEU A 227 -10.97 -13.15 6.91
CA LEU A 227 -11.29 -11.95 6.09
C LEU A 227 -12.61 -12.04 5.31
N PRO A 228 -13.44 -10.99 5.30
CA PRO A 228 -14.56 -10.89 4.37
C PRO A 228 -14.06 -10.59 2.94
N ALA A 229 -14.37 -11.48 2.00
CA ALA A 229 -14.89 -11.25 0.65
C ALA A 229 -14.22 -10.26 -0.35
N ARG A 230 -13.12 -9.56 -0.06
CA ARG A 230 -12.54 -8.58 -1.03
C ARG A 230 -11.04 -8.76 -1.33
N GLY A 231 -10.36 -9.69 -0.66
CA GLY A 231 -8.91 -9.91 -0.79
C GLY A 231 -8.48 -10.97 -1.84
N HIS A 232 -9.39 -11.44 -2.69
CA HIS A 232 -9.13 -12.63 -3.54
C HIS A 232 -8.55 -12.28 -4.93
N VAL A 233 -8.84 -11.08 -5.44
CA VAL A 233 -8.36 -10.59 -6.74
C VAL A 233 -6.84 -10.45 -6.79
N THR A 234 -6.21 -10.25 -5.63
CA THR A 234 -4.74 -10.19 -5.47
C THR A 234 -4.06 -11.52 -5.78
N GLN A 235 -4.80 -12.63 -5.73
CA GLN A 235 -4.27 -13.97 -5.94
C GLN A 235 -4.35 -14.38 -7.41
N LEU A 236 -5.15 -13.67 -8.20
CA LEU A 236 -5.21 -13.92 -9.63
C LEU A 236 -3.95 -13.41 -10.30
N PRO A 237 -3.42 -14.16 -11.26
CA PRO A 237 -2.08 -13.94 -11.78
C PRO A 237 -2.09 -12.86 -12.89
N LEU A 238 -2.82 -11.77 -12.68
CA LEU A 238 -2.95 -10.64 -13.61
C LEU A 238 -1.76 -9.68 -13.55
N TRP A 239 -1.10 -9.64 -12.39
CA TRP A 239 -0.12 -8.63 -12.04
C TRP A 239 1.30 -9.07 -12.36
N THR A 240 2.14 -8.11 -12.77
CA THR A 240 3.59 -8.35 -12.83
C THR A 240 4.14 -8.35 -11.41
N LYS A 241 5.04 -9.30 -11.14
CA LYS A 241 5.58 -9.58 -9.82
C LYS A 241 7.06 -9.24 -9.80
N TYR A 242 7.46 -8.47 -8.82
CA TYR A 242 8.85 -8.07 -8.63
C TYR A 242 9.34 -8.57 -7.28
N ARG A 243 10.55 -9.14 -7.28
CA ARG A 243 11.36 -9.29 -6.07
C ARG A 243 12.42 -8.21 -6.13
N ALA A 244 12.44 -7.34 -5.14
CA ALA A 244 13.63 -6.57 -4.85
C ALA A 244 14.48 -7.43 -3.91
N ASP A 245 15.51 -8.06 -4.46
CA ASP A 245 16.61 -8.59 -3.67
C ASP A 245 17.60 -7.45 -3.44
N GLY A 246 18.16 -7.31 -2.24
CA GLY A 246 19.09 -6.23 -1.88
C GLY A 246 20.41 -6.18 -2.68
N GLN A 247 20.49 -6.87 -3.81
CA GLN A 247 21.54 -6.77 -4.80
C GLN A 247 21.30 -5.47 -5.59
N GLN A 248 22.14 -4.46 -5.37
CA GLN A 248 22.22 -3.32 -6.28
C GLN A 248 22.38 -3.84 -7.72
N ARG A 249 21.45 -3.47 -8.62
CA ARG A 249 21.69 -3.54 -10.07
C ARG A 249 22.14 -2.18 -10.55
#